data_AF-A0A1G9P3X8-F1
#
_entry.id   AF-A0A1G9P3X8-F1
#
_cell.length_a   1.000
_cell.length_b   1.000
_cell.length_c   1.000
_cell.angle_alpha   90.00
_cell.angle_beta   90.00
_cell.angle_gamma   90.00
#
_symmetry.space_group_name_H-M   'P 1'
#
loop_
_entity.id
_entity.type
_entity.pdbx_description
1 polymer ?
#
loop_
_entity_poly.entity_id
_entity_poly.type
_entity_poly.pdbx_seq_one_letter_code
_entity_poly.pdbx_strand_id
1 'polypeptide(L)'
;MAGFTELIKNFDKIRDYTRDFFVYGYKCRNDYTRKSGRSYDNERRRIESYLSGYIKWEMNPRGKNIYISTDTSDISSNPLFAMWEAKSFTKNDCLLHFCLPDILRENPGLTAKDVTVFLSEQYLSCFNDYELDVMTIRNKLNEYTAAGLFRTEKKGKTLHYSINQNLFDQVGPSVINNLLSALQLFENVVPAGVLGYFIRRDRGKREDVFSFRHIFMSHTLDDEVVIRIANAMDCQKSVRFENCSSRSKTHSVETVLPLKIATNVRHGRRFLLAYNLRMRRLLSYRLDYIKNLEILEVSDMYEAKSAELETRLPFSWGVALGKKTQMEKVEVILHIDEIREGYVLARLKREGKNGTIEKIGDHTFAYRNEVFDIMEMVPWLRTFIGRIISVKGSNQPVIQRFIDDIDRMASLYDA
;
A
#
# COMPACT_ATOMS: atom_id res chain seq x y z
N MET A 1 -29.86 21.50 -1.05
CA MET A 1 -29.32 20.23 -0.53
C MET A 1 -28.17 19.82 -1.43
N ALA A 2 -26.97 19.59 -0.91
CA ALA A 2 -25.85 19.13 -1.75
C ALA A 2 -26.21 17.75 -2.33
N GLY A 3 -26.30 17.67 -3.66
CA GLY A 3 -26.53 16.43 -4.39
C GLY A 3 -25.42 15.41 -4.14
N PHE A 4 -25.73 14.14 -4.32
CA PHE A 4 -24.74 13.07 -4.28
C PHE A 4 -23.67 13.35 -5.36
N THR A 5 -22.40 13.25 -4.96
CA THR A 5 -21.23 13.39 -5.83
C THR A 5 -20.42 12.13 -5.69
N GLU A 6 -20.13 11.50 -6.82
CA GLU A 6 -19.27 10.32 -6.90
C GLU A 6 -17.82 10.69 -6.51
N LEU A 7 -17.42 11.94 -6.75
CA LEU A 7 -16.06 12.43 -6.55
C LEU A 7 -15.63 12.61 -5.09
N ILE A 8 -14.32 12.51 -4.87
CA ILE A 8 -13.64 12.38 -3.59
C ILE A 8 -12.62 13.51 -3.40
N LYS A 9 -12.76 14.27 -2.32
CA LYS A 9 -11.76 15.28 -1.93
C LYS A 9 -10.55 14.71 -1.18
N ASN A 10 -10.75 13.64 -0.42
CA ASN A 10 -9.74 13.05 0.46
C ASN A 10 -9.80 11.52 0.35
N PHE A 11 -8.72 10.93 -0.16
CA PHE A 11 -8.62 9.50 -0.44
C PHE A 11 -8.59 8.65 0.85
N ASP A 12 -7.98 9.14 1.94
CA ASP A 12 -7.94 8.42 3.24
C ASP A 12 -9.32 8.05 3.77
N LYS A 13 -10.34 8.90 3.53
CA LYS A 13 -11.72 8.60 3.94
C LYS A 13 -12.27 7.35 3.27
N ILE A 14 -12.01 7.20 1.98
CA ILE A 14 -12.51 6.06 1.20
C ILE A 14 -11.63 4.84 1.39
N ARG A 15 -10.32 5.02 1.50
CA ARG A 15 -9.36 3.98 1.85
C ARG A 15 -9.79 3.18 3.08
N ASP A 16 -10.10 3.86 4.16
CA ASP A 16 -10.53 3.22 5.40
C ASP A 16 -11.87 2.50 5.26
N TYR A 17 -12.82 3.13 4.56
CA TYR A 17 -14.16 2.61 4.39
C TYR A 17 -14.18 1.37 3.49
N THR A 18 -13.50 1.42 2.33
CA THR A 18 -13.31 0.28 1.43
C THR A 18 -12.66 -0.88 2.18
N ARG A 19 -11.65 -0.62 3.02
CA ARG A 19 -11.02 -1.68 3.80
C ARG A 19 -11.96 -2.30 4.83
N ASP A 20 -12.60 -1.46 5.64
CA ASP A 20 -13.42 -1.88 6.76
C ASP A 20 -14.68 -2.64 6.34
N PHE A 21 -15.34 -2.19 5.27
CA PHE A 21 -16.60 -2.76 4.81
C PHE A 21 -16.38 -3.72 3.65
N PHE A 22 -15.66 -3.33 2.59
CA PHE A 22 -15.63 -4.10 1.34
C PHE A 22 -14.55 -5.18 1.30
N VAL A 23 -13.33 -4.90 1.77
CA VAL A 23 -12.21 -5.85 1.75
C VAL A 23 -12.32 -6.85 2.89
N TYR A 24 -12.59 -6.37 4.11
CA TYR A 24 -12.78 -7.26 5.25
C TYR A 24 -14.16 -7.93 5.25
N GLY A 25 -15.19 -7.30 4.68
CA GLY A 25 -16.49 -7.91 4.40
C GLY A 25 -17.37 -8.29 5.59
N TYR A 26 -16.88 -8.11 6.83
CA TYR A 26 -17.58 -8.56 8.04
C TYR A 26 -18.34 -7.44 8.77
N LYS A 27 -18.08 -6.16 8.47
CA LYS A 27 -18.72 -5.04 9.16
C LYS A 27 -20.08 -4.70 8.54
N CYS A 28 -21.01 -4.31 9.38
CA CYS A 28 -22.34 -3.83 9.02
C CYS A 28 -22.45 -2.32 9.26
N ARG A 29 -23.48 -1.67 8.71
CA ARG A 29 -23.75 -0.23 8.90
C ARG A 29 -23.68 0.22 10.37
N ASN A 30 -24.14 -0.61 11.29
CA ASN A 30 -24.16 -0.31 12.72
C ASN A 30 -22.77 -0.29 13.36
N ASP A 31 -21.77 -0.92 12.74
CA ASP A 31 -20.37 -0.90 13.19
C ASP A 31 -19.65 0.40 12.79
N TYR A 32 -20.30 1.28 12.02
CA TYR A 32 -19.73 2.56 11.64
C TYR A 32 -19.82 3.60 12.76
N THR A 33 -18.75 3.75 13.52
CA THR A 33 -18.69 4.63 14.70
C THR A 33 -17.99 5.97 14.47
N ARG A 34 -17.45 6.21 13.26
CA ARG A 34 -16.58 7.38 12.99
C ARG A 34 -17.35 8.68 12.75
N LYS A 35 -18.53 8.60 12.10
CA LYS A 35 -19.40 9.73 11.75
C LYS A 35 -20.86 9.27 11.74
N SER A 36 -21.76 10.12 11.22
CA SER A 36 -23.17 9.80 11.03
C SER A 36 -23.40 8.66 10.03
N GLY A 37 -24.50 7.93 10.20
CA GLY A 37 -24.95 6.90 9.24
C GLY A 37 -25.16 7.44 7.82
N ARG A 38 -25.53 8.73 7.67
CA ARG A 38 -25.61 9.40 6.36
C ARG A 38 -24.25 9.47 5.65
N SER A 39 -23.17 9.65 6.42
CA SER A 39 -21.81 9.63 5.86
C SER A 39 -21.48 8.23 5.33
N TYR A 40 -21.82 7.18 6.09
CA TYR A 40 -21.69 5.80 5.64
C TYR A 40 -22.46 5.56 4.33
N ASP A 41 -23.73 5.97 4.27
CA ASP A 41 -24.58 5.73 3.10
C ASP A 41 -24.06 6.46 1.85
N ASN A 42 -23.41 7.62 2.01
CA ASN A 42 -22.78 8.35 0.91
C ASN A 42 -21.50 7.66 0.42
N GLU A 43 -20.58 7.26 1.31
CA GLU A 43 -19.36 6.56 0.89
C GLU A 43 -19.68 5.20 0.27
N ARG A 44 -20.72 4.51 0.79
CA ARG A 44 -21.26 3.29 0.19
C ARG A 44 -21.64 3.49 -1.27
N ARG A 45 -22.51 4.47 -1.53
CA ARG A 45 -23.01 4.75 -2.89
C ARG A 45 -21.87 5.12 -3.85
N ARG A 46 -20.84 5.82 -3.38
CA ARG A 46 -19.65 6.14 -4.20
C ARG A 46 -18.89 4.88 -4.59
N ILE A 47 -18.62 3.99 -3.64
CA ILE A 47 -17.86 2.77 -3.95
C ILE A 47 -18.70 1.83 -4.83
N GLU A 48 -20.01 1.77 -4.58
CA GLU A 48 -20.95 1.05 -5.43
C GLU A 48 -21.01 1.61 -6.86
N SER A 49 -20.82 2.92 -7.10
CA SER A 49 -20.83 3.46 -8.47
C SER A 49 -19.64 2.97 -9.30
N TYR A 50 -18.46 2.78 -8.68
CA TYR A 50 -17.24 2.34 -9.38
C TYR A 50 -17.04 0.82 -9.40
N LEU A 51 -17.59 0.10 -8.42
CA LEU A 51 -17.33 -1.33 -8.21
C LEU A 51 -18.59 -2.20 -8.26
N SER A 52 -19.71 -1.69 -8.77
CA SER A 52 -21.02 -2.39 -8.78
C SER A 52 -20.95 -3.85 -9.24
N GLY A 53 -20.18 -4.14 -10.29
CA GLY A 53 -20.00 -5.50 -10.83
C GLY A 53 -19.26 -6.48 -9.91
N TYR A 54 -18.61 -5.99 -8.87
CA TYR A 54 -17.79 -6.79 -7.95
C TYR A 54 -18.36 -6.83 -6.53
N ILE A 55 -19.45 -6.11 -6.26
CA ILE A 55 -20.02 -5.99 -4.91
C ILE A 55 -21.11 -7.03 -4.70
N LYS A 56 -20.96 -7.82 -3.64
CA LYS A 56 -21.99 -8.72 -3.11
C LYS A 56 -22.39 -8.28 -1.71
N TRP A 57 -23.51 -8.83 -1.25
CA TRP A 57 -24.00 -8.59 0.09
C TRP A 57 -24.70 -9.82 0.63
N GLU A 58 -24.68 -9.94 1.94
CA GLU A 58 -25.38 -10.99 2.67
C GLU A 58 -26.16 -10.36 3.84
N MET A 59 -27.07 -11.15 4.41
CA MET A 59 -27.80 -10.76 5.61
C MET A 59 -27.35 -11.66 6.77
N ASN A 60 -26.79 -11.04 7.79
CA ASN A 60 -26.41 -11.71 9.03
C ASN A 60 -27.26 -11.20 10.19
N PRO A 61 -27.27 -11.87 11.36
CA PRO A 61 -27.99 -11.40 12.55
C PRO A 61 -27.60 -9.98 13.02
N ARG A 62 -26.40 -9.50 12.63
CA ARG A 62 -25.91 -8.14 12.92
C ARG A 62 -26.35 -7.09 11.89
N GLY A 63 -26.94 -7.52 10.77
CA GLY A 63 -27.38 -6.68 9.66
C GLY A 63 -26.78 -7.08 8.32
N LYS A 64 -26.99 -6.20 7.32
CA LYS A 64 -26.45 -6.35 5.96
C LYS A 64 -24.96 -6.07 5.93
N ASN A 65 -24.15 -7.08 5.63
CA ASN A 65 -22.73 -6.93 5.29
C ASN A 65 -22.57 -6.82 3.77
N ILE A 66 -21.59 -6.04 3.34
CA ILE A 66 -21.31 -5.75 1.94
C ILE A 66 -19.84 -6.06 1.73
N TYR A 67 -19.49 -6.76 0.66
CA TYR A 67 -18.12 -7.17 0.41
C TYR A 67 -17.82 -7.23 -1.09
N ILE A 68 -16.52 -7.14 -1.43
CA ILE A 68 -16.06 -7.37 -2.80
C ILE A 68 -15.88 -8.88 -3.00
N SER A 69 -16.50 -9.41 -4.06
CA SER A 69 -16.40 -10.80 -4.47
C SER A 69 -15.90 -10.87 -5.90
N THR A 70 -14.68 -11.33 -6.08
CA THR A 70 -14.05 -11.50 -7.40
C THR A 70 -13.25 -12.79 -7.41
N ASP A 71 -13.35 -13.58 -8.48
CA ASP A 71 -12.30 -14.57 -8.75
C ASP A 71 -11.11 -13.83 -9.34
N THR A 72 -9.93 -13.99 -8.74
CA THR A 72 -8.71 -13.36 -9.25
C THR A 72 -8.36 -13.87 -10.64
N SER A 73 -8.78 -15.08 -10.98
CA SER A 73 -8.53 -15.72 -12.26
C SER A 73 -9.34 -15.08 -13.40
N ASP A 74 -10.47 -14.46 -13.07
CA ASP A 74 -11.40 -13.84 -14.02
C ASP A 74 -11.11 -12.35 -14.28
N ILE A 75 -10.15 -11.78 -13.55
CA ILE A 75 -9.80 -10.36 -13.67
C ILE A 75 -8.39 -10.19 -14.24
N SER A 76 -8.30 -9.28 -15.20
CA SER A 76 -7.04 -8.86 -15.80
C SER A 76 -6.42 -7.64 -15.12
N SER A 77 -7.24 -6.88 -14.40
CA SER A 77 -6.84 -5.68 -13.65
C SER A 77 -7.51 -5.65 -12.30
N ASN A 78 -6.80 -5.08 -11.32
CA ASN A 78 -7.36 -4.76 -10.02
C ASN A 78 -8.52 -3.74 -10.14
N PRO A 79 -9.77 -4.13 -9.80
CA PRO A 79 -10.92 -3.24 -9.87
C PRO A 79 -10.78 -1.99 -8.99
N LEU A 80 -10.00 -2.09 -7.90
CA LEU A 80 -9.80 -1.01 -6.96
C LEU A 80 -9.03 0.18 -7.55
N PHE A 81 -8.42 0.04 -8.73
CA PHE A 81 -7.80 1.17 -9.43
C PHE A 81 -8.81 2.27 -9.80
N ALA A 82 -10.07 1.93 -10.06
CA ALA A 82 -11.11 2.92 -10.35
C ALA A 82 -11.31 3.94 -9.22
N MET A 83 -11.01 3.59 -7.96
CA MET A 83 -11.11 4.54 -6.84
C MET A 83 -10.13 5.71 -6.95
N TRP A 84 -9.03 5.56 -7.68
CA TRP A 84 -8.06 6.62 -7.91
C TRP A 84 -8.54 7.64 -8.95
N GLU A 85 -9.47 7.25 -9.81
CA GLU A 85 -10.07 8.10 -10.85
C GLU A 85 -11.14 9.03 -10.26
N ALA A 86 -11.65 8.69 -9.08
CA ALA A 86 -12.73 9.38 -8.41
C ALA A 86 -12.31 10.70 -7.73
N LYS A 87 -11.15 11.28 -8.04
CA LYS A 87 -10.69 12.53 -7.42
C LYS A 87 -11.59 13.70 -7.83
N SER A 88 -11.97 14.55 -6.88
CA SER A 88 -12.80 15.72 -7.16
C SER A 88 -12.04 16.83 -7.88
N PHE A 89 -12.69 17.44 -8.85
CA PHE A 89 -12.22 18.60 -9.61
C PHE A 89 -13.34 19.65 -9.71
N THR A 90 -12.96 20.89 -9.95
CA THR A 90 -13.86 22.02 -10.20
C THR A 90 -13.98 22.30 -11.70
N LYS A 91 -14.91 23.17 -12.09
CA LYS A 91 -15.02 23.66 -13.47
C LYS A 91 -13.71 24.31 -13.94
N ASN A 92 -13.09 25.09 -13.06
CA ASN A 92 -11.82 25.78 -13.34
C ASN A 92 -10.68 24.77 -13.49
N ASP A 93 -10.68 23.68 -12.72
CA ASP A 93 -9.68 22.62 -12.90
C ASP A 93 -9.77 21.99 -14.29
N CYS A 94 -10.97 21.71 -14.80
CA CYS A 94 -11.16 21.19 -16.15
C CYS A 94 -10.65 22.18 -17.20
N LEU A 95 -11.11 23.44 -17.13
CA LEU A 95 -10.71 24.47 -18.07
C LEU A 95 -9.18 24.64 -18.11
N LEU A 96 -8.57 24.84 -16.94
CA LEU A 96 -7.13 25.07 -16.84
C LEU A 96 -6.31 23.83 -17.23
N HIS A 97 -6.83 22.62 -17.03
CA HIS A 97 -6.14 21.39 -17.45
C HIS A 97 -5.92 21.34 -18.96
N PHE A 98 -6.86 21.85 -19.76
CA PHE A 98 -6.74 21.87 -21.21
C PHE A 98 -6.06 23.13 -21.74
N CYS A 99 -6.40 24.30 -21.21
CA CYS A 99 -5.85 25.56 -21.72
C CYS A 99 -4.38 25.78 -21.34
N LEU A 100 -3.95 25.42 -20.13
CA LEU A 100 -2.58 25.73 -19.69
C LEU A 100 -1.51 24.98 -20.51
N PRO A 101 -1.62 23.67 -20.78
CA PRO A 101 -0.67 23.00 -21.64
C PRO A 101 -0.69 23.56 -23.06
N ASP A 102 -1.85 23.92 -23.61
CA ASP A 102 -1.93 24.45 -24.97
C ASP A 102 -1.19 25.81 -25.09
N ILE A 103 -1.49 26.73 -24.18
CA ILE A 103 -0.82 28.04 -24.08
C ILE A 103 0.71 27.87 -23.92
N LEU A 104 1.15 27.02 -22.98
CA LEU A 104 2.57 26.85 -22.68
C LEU A 104 3.33 26.03 -23.73
N ARG A 105 2.63 25.27 -24.58
CA ARG A 105 3.23 24.55 -25.70
C ARG A 105 3.64 25.50 -26.80
N GLU A 106 2.77 26.47 -27.14
CA GLU A 106 3.06 27.49 -28.15
C GLU A 106 3.97 28.60 -27.60
N ASN A 107 3.82 28.92 -26.30
CA ASN A 107 4.50 30.04 -25.66
C ASN A 107 5.27 29.56 -24.42
N PRO A 108 6.43 28.92 -24.58
CA PRO A 108 7.24 28.49 -23.44
C PRO A 108 7.84 29.69 -22.70
N GLY A 109 7.82 29.64 -21.38
CA GLY A 109 8.50 30.63 -20.53
C GLY A 109 7.64 31.84 -20.15
N LEU A 110 6.31 31.71 -20.18
CA LEU A 110 5.39 32.77 -19.76
C LEU A 110 5.33 32.91 -18.24
N THR A 111 5.05 34.13 -17.76
CA THR A 111 4.71 34.34 -16.35
C THR A 111 3.23 34.02 -16.10
N ALA A 112 2.84 33.82 -14.83
CA ALA A 112 1.44 33.63 -14.48
C ALA A 112 0.54 34.79 -14.93
N LYS A 113 1.06 36.02 -15.02
CA LYS A 113 0.30 37.17 -15.52
C LYS A 113 0.07 37.06 -17.02
N ASP A 114 1.10 36.72 -17.77
CA ASP A 114 1.01 36.59 -19.22
C ASP A 114 0.03 35.46 -19.59
N VAL A 115 0.13 34.32 -18.89
CA VAL A 115 -0.82 33.20 -19.06
C VAL A 115 -2.27 33.65 -18.78
N THR A 116 -2.51 34.51 -17.79
CA THR A 116 -3.85 35.07 -17.54
C THR A 116 -4.37 35.90 -18.70
N VAL A 117 -3.51 36.74 -19.29
CA VAL A 117 -3.88 37.56 -20.46
C VAL A 117 -4.20 36.65 -21.65
N PHE A 118 -3.33 35.70 -21.99
CA PHE A 118 -3.56 34.73 -23.06
C PHE A 118 -4.86 33.94 -22.86
N LEU A 119 -5.11 33.47 -21.64
CA LEU A 119 -6.32 32.73 -21.31
C LEU A 119 -7.58 33.60 -21.54
N SER A 120 -7.55 34.84 -21.06
CA SER A 120 -8.66 35.79 -21.22
C SER A 120 -8.95 36.10 -22.69
N GLU A 121 -7.92 36.44 -23.46
CA GLU A 121 -8.05 36.87 -24.85
C GLU A 121 -8.42 35.72 -25.80
N GLN A 122 -7.77 34.56 -25.65
CA GLN A 122 -7.90 33.46 -26.63
C GLN A 122 -8.97 32.43 -26.30
N TYR A 123 -9.26 32.20 -25.01
CA TYR A 123 -10.16 31.12 -24.59
C TYR A 123 -11.43 31.64 -23.93
N LEU A 124 -11.35 32.77 -23.23
CA LEU A 124 -12.47 33.29 -22.44
C LEU A 124 -13.21 34.46 -23.08
N SER A 125 -12.70 35.03 -24.17
CA SER A 125 -13.27 36.21 -24.84
C SER A 125 -14.71 36.03 -25.34
N CYS A 126 -15.17 34.79 -25.52
CA CYS A 126 -16.54 34.47 -25.89
C CYS A 126 -17.52 34.41 -24.70
N PHE A 127 -17.04 34.53 -23.47
CA PHE A 127 -17.86 34.53 -22.26
C PHE A 127 -17.97 35.95 -21.68
N ASN A 128 -19.19 36.47 -21.54
CA ASN A 128 -19.40 37.85 -21.11
C ASN A 128 -19.08 38.11 -19.61
N ASP A 129 -19.11 37.08 -18.76
CA ASP A 129 -18.99 37.22 -17.29
C ASP A 129 -18.10 36.14 -16.66
N TYR A 130 -17.01 35.74 -17.33
CA TYR A 130 -16.13 34.69 -16.82
C TYR A 130 -14.66 35.08 -16.90
N GLU A 131 -14.11 35.48 -15.75
CA GLU A 131 -12.70 35.78 -15.57
C GLU A 131 -12.07 34.93 -14.47
N LEU A 132 -10.78 34.66 -14.62
CA LEU A 132 -9.97 33.97 -13.62
C LEU A 132 -8.86 34.89 -13.14
N ASP A 133 -8.72 35.00 -11.83
CA ASP A 133 -7.68 35.82 -11.24
C ASP A 133 -6.29 35.17 -11.41
N VAL A 134 -5.27 36.02 -11.42
CA VAL A 134 -3.86 35.60 -11.58
C VAL A 134 -3.41 34.64 -10.48
N MET A 135 -3.98 34.73 -9.25
CA MET A 135 -3.61 33.84 -8.16
C MET A 135 -4.14 32.42 -8.39
N THR A 136 -5.38 32.27 -8.85
CA THR A 136 -5.96 30.97 -9.23
C THR A 136 -5.10 30.28 -10.30
N ILE A 137 -4.70 31.02 -11.34
CA ILE A 137 -3.84 30.50 -12.42
C ILE A 137 -2.45 30.15 -11.89
N ARG A 138 -1.83 31.04 -11.08
CA ARG A 138 -0.52 30.78 -10.46
C ARG A 138 -0.55 29.53 -9.58
N ASN A 139 -1.59 29.35 -8.78
CA ASN A 139 -1.75 28.18 -7.93
C ASN A 139 -1.82 26.90 -8.77
N LYS A 140 -2.54 26.94 -9.91
CA LYS A 140 -2.64 25.78 -10.80
C LYS A 140 -1.33 25.47 -11.53
N LEU A 141 -0.62 26.50 -11.99
CA LEU A 141 0.72 26.37 -12.57
C LEU A 141 1.71 25.75 -11.57
N ASN A 142 1.68 26.21 -10.31
CA ASN A 142 2.49 25.65 -9.23
C ASN A 142 2.11 24.21 -8.90
N GLU A 143 0.81 23.88 -8.87
CA GLU A 143 0.31 22.51 -8.69
C GLU A 143 0.88 21.58 -9.76
N TYR A 144 0.82 21.97 -11.04
CA TYR A 144 1.34 21.16 -12.15
C TYR A 144 2.86 21.14 -12.21
N THR A 145 3.53 22.18 -11.72
CA THR A 145 4.99 22.16 -11.53
C THR A 145 5.37 21.16 -10.45
N ALA A 146 4.67 21.14 -9.31
CA ALA A 146 4.89 20.18 -8.25
C ALA A 146 4.57 18.74 -8.67
N ALA A 147 3.59 18.56 -9.57
CA ALA A 147 3.28 17.26 -10.18
C ALA A 147 4.28 16.84 -11.28
N GLY A 148 5.22 17.71 -11.66
CA GLY A 148 6.22 17.43 -12.69
C GLY A 148 5.74 17.58 -14.14
N LEU A 149 4.51 18.06 -14.36
CA LEU A 149 3.96 18.35 -15.70
C LEU A 149 4.57 19.62 -16.29
N PHE A 150 4.79 20.62 -15.44
CA PHE A 150 5.43 21.88 -15.81
C PHE A 150 6.78 22.03 -15.10
N ARG A 151 7.62 22.90 -15.62
CA ARG A 151 8.86 23.34 -14.99
C ARG A 151 8.84 24.85 -14.83
N THR A 152 9.60 25.34 -13.86
CA THR A 152 9.77 26.78 -13.62
C THR A 152 11.21 27.21 -13.75
N GLU A 153 11.41 28.40 -14.29
CA GLU A 153 12.70 29.08 -14.34
C GLU A 153 12.54 30.46 -13.67
N LYS A 154 13.47 30.82 -12.79
CA LYS A 154 13.47 32.12 -12.12
C LYS A 154 14.32 33.11 -12.92
N LYS A 155 13.69 34.14 -13.48
CA LYS A 155 14.37 35.25 -14.17
C LYS A 155 14.18 36.52 -13.35
N GLY A 156 15.23 36.94 -12.64
CA GLY A 156 15.14 38.05 -11.68
C GLY A 156 14.14 37.76 -10.55
N LYS A 157 13.07 38.56 -10.45
CA LYS A 157 12.00 38.40 -9.45
C LYS A 157 10.76 37.65 -9.96
N THR A 158 10.73 37.23 -11.23
CA THR A 158 9.59 36.57 -11.85
C THR A 158 9.84 35.09 -12.09
N LEU A 159 8.77 34.29 -11.94
CA LEU A 159 8.76 32.87 -12.28
C LEU A 159 8.14 32.70 -13.66
N HIS A 160 8.86 31.98 -14.51
CA HIS A 160 8.47 31.65 -15.87
C HIS A 160 8.18 30.16 -15.95
N TYR A 161 7.05 29.80 -16.55
CA TYR A 161 6.54 28.44 -16.61
C TYR A 161 6.71 27.87 -18.01
N SER A 162 6.98 26.57 -18.12
CA SER A 162 7.04 25.85 -19.39
C SER A 162 6.59 24.42 -19.18
N ILE A 163 6.16 23.75 -20.26
CA ILE A 163 5.93 22.30 -20.20
C ILE A 163 7.25 21.60 -19.85
N ASN A 164 7.17 20.66 -18.92
CA ASN A 164 8.26 19.75 -18.65
C ASN A 164 8.20 18.63 -19.69
N GLN A 165 9.14 18.61 -20.64
CA GLN A 165 9.22 17.53 -21.62
C GLN A 165 9.77 16.28 -20.93
N ASN A 166 8.97 15.21 -20.88
CA ASN A 166 9.45 13.92 -20.40
C ASN A 166 9.93 13.08 -21.58
N LEU A 167 10.88 12.19 -21.34
CA LEU A 167 11.33 11.20 -22.32
C LEU A 167 10.15 10.44 -22.92
N PHE A 168 9.14 10.11 -22.11
CA PHE A 168 7.91 9.42 -22.55
C PHE A 168 7.10 10.18 -23.62
N ASP A 169 7.18 11.52 -23.66
CA ASP A 169 6.49 12.32 -24.69
C ASP A 169 7.20 12.22 -26.05
N GLN A 170 8.48 11.85 -26.04
CA GLN A 170 9.33 11.69 -27.22
C GLN A 170 9.37 10.24 -27.72
N VAL A 171 8.88 9.29 -26.90
CA VAL A 171 8.86 7.87 -27.27
C VAL A 171 7.79 7.63 -28.34
N GLY A 172 8.21 7.05 -29.47
CA GLY A 172 7.29 6.69 -30.55
C GLY A 172 6.21 5.69 -30.09
N PRO A 173 4.99 5.74 -30.67
CA PRO A 173 3.88 4.87 -30.28
C PRO A 173 4.21 3.36 -30.29
N SER A 174 5.13 2.92 -31.16
CA SER A 174 5.57 1.51 -31.26
C SER A 174 6.23 1.00 -29.98
N VAL A 175 7.08 1.80 -29.34
CA VAL A 175 7.78 1.41 -28.12
C VAL A 175 6.80 1.30 -26.96
N ILE A 176 5.89 2.28 -26.80
CA ILE A 176 4.83 2.22 -25.79
C ILE A 176 3.94 0.99 -26.01
N ASN A 177 3.57 0.71 -27.26
CA ASN A 177 2.78 -0.47 -27.62
C ASN A 177 3.48 -1.78 -27.22
N ASN A 178 4.80 -1.87 -27.37
CA ASN A 178 5.58 -3.03 -26.95
C ASN A 178 5.64 -3.18 -25.42
N LEU A 179 5.44 -2.09 -24.67
CA LEU A 179 5.41 -2.11 -23.21
C LEU A 179 4.03 -2.46 -22.64
N LEU A 180 2.94 -2.42 -23.42
CA LEU A 180 1.58 -2.64 -22.90
C LEU A 180 1.41 -4.01 -22.24
N SER A 181 2.01 -5.07 -22.80
CA SER A 181 1.96 -6.41 -22.19
C SER A 181 2.75 -6.45 -20.87
N ALA A 182 3.91 -5.81 -20.82
CA ALA A 182 4.67 -5.68 -19.57
C ALA A 182 3.88 -4.90 -18.52
N LEU A 183 3.24 -3.78 -18.92
CA LEU A 183 2.39 -2.98 -18.04
C LEU A 183 1.21 -3.78 -17.50
N GLN A 184 0.56 -4.61 -18.32
CA GLN A 184 -0.53 -5.49 -17.86
C GLN A 184 -0.05 -6.50 -16.80
N LEU A 185 1.17 -7.03 -16.94
CA LEU A 185 1.73 -7.92 -15.93
C LEU A 185 2.04 -7.14 -14.64
N PHE A 186 2.76 -6.03 -14.78
CA PHE A 186 3.30 -5.30 -13.64
C PHE A 186 2.23 -4.51 -12.88
N GLU A 187 1.14 -4.06 -13.51
CA GLU A 187 0.05 -3.34 -12.82
C GLU A 187 -0.53 -4.16 -11.66
N ASN A 188 -0.48 -5.49 -11.70
CA ASN A 188 -1.02 -6.34 -10.61
C ASN A 188 0.07 -6.94 -9.69
N VAL A 189 1.34 -6.86 -10.06
CA VAL A 189 2.44 -7.58 -9.37
C VAL A 189 3.34 -6.64 -8.56
N VAL A 190 3.50 -5.38 -8.99
CA VAL A 190 4.34 -4.40 -8.29
C VAL A 190 3.52 -3.40 -7.47
N PRO A 191 4.09 -2.82 -6.40
CA PRO A 191 3.48 -1.67 -5.74
C PRO A 191 3.26 -0.52 -6.72
N ALA A 192 2.27 0.33 -6.43
CA ALA A 192 1.89 1.46 -7.30
C ALA A 192 1.46 1.04 -8.73
N GLY A 193 0.96 -0.18 -8.89
CA GLY A 193 0.51 -0.71 -10.17
C GLY A 193 -0.61 0.10 -10.85
N VAL A 194 -1.33 0.94 -10.09
CA VAL A 194 -2.29 1.91 -10.61
C VAL A 194 -1.70 2.83 -11.69
N LEU A 195 -0.40 3.13 -11.62
CA LEU A 195 0.30 3.94 -12.62
C LEU A 195 0.36 3.21 -13.97
N GLY A 196 0.66 1.91 -13.96
CA GLY A 196 0.66 1.08 -15.16
C GLY A 196 -0.74 0.94 -15.76
N TYR A 197 -1.74 0.79 -14.90
CA TYR A 197 -3.15 0.78 -15.30
C TYR A 197 -3.55 2.07 -16.03
N PHE A 198 -3.19 3.25 -15.51
CA PHE A 198 -3.49 4.52 -16.17
C PHE A 198 -2.82 4.66 -17.54
N ILE A 199 -1.54 4.30 -17.65
CA ILE A 199 -0.82 4.34 -18.94
C ILE A 199 -1.51 3.43 -19.96
N ARG A 200 -1.92 2.21 -19.56
CA ARG A 200 -2.57 1.26 -20.45
C ARG A 200 -3.97 1.71 -20.85
N ARG A 201 -4.75 2.26 -19.91
CA ARG A 201 -6.09 2.82 -20.14
C ARG A 201 -6.06 3.93 -21.20
N ASP A 202 -5.13 4.86 -21.08
CA ASP A 202 -5.07 6.07 -21.93
C ASP A 202 -4.55 5.80 -23.36
N ARG A 203 -3.96 4.61 -23.60
CA ARG A 203 -3.41 4.21 -24.91
C ARG A 203 -4.29 3.23 -25.68
N GLY A 204 -5.48 2.93 -25.16
CA GLY A 204 -6.43 1.98 -25.73
C GLY A 204 -6.24 0.58 -25.18
N LYS A 205 -7.33 -0.04 -24.71
CA LYS A 205 -7.31 -1.42 -24.21
C LYS A 205 -7.03 -2.38 -25.37
N ARG A 206 -5.94 -3.14 -25.26
CA ARG A 206 -5.75 -4.39 -26.00
C ARG A 206 -6.38 -5.54 -25.21
N GLU A 207 -6.58 -6.67 -25.87
CA GLU A 207 -6.98 -7.91 -25.21
C GLU A 207 -6.00 -8.25 -24.08
N ASP A 208 -6.57 -8.73 -22.99
CA ASP A 208 -5.82 -9.10 -21.81
C ASP A 208 -5.12 -10.45 -22.02
N VAL A 209 -3.78 -10.46 -21.89
CA VAL A 209 -2.95 -11.65 -22.15
C VAL A 209 -2.63 -12.42 -20.86
N PHE A 210 -2.78 -11.81 -19.69
CA PHE A 210 -2.46 -12.40 -18.39
C PHE A 210 -3.70 -12.57 -17.50
N SER A 211 -3.71 -13.67 -16.75
CA SER A 211 -4.62 -13.92 -15.63
C SER A 211 -3.81 -14.20 -14.35
N PHE A 212 -4.41 -13.94 -13.18
CA PHE A 212 -3.69 -13.98 -11.92
C PHE A 212 -4.38 -14.87 -10.89
N ARG A 213 -3.63 -15.82 -10.30
CA ARG A 213 -4.18 -16.69 -9.25
C ARG A 213 -4.19 -16.04 -7.86
N HIS A 214 -3.21 -15.18 -7.58
CA HIS A 214 -3.00 -14.62 -6.25
C HIS A 214 -2.55 -13.16 -6.36
N ILE A 215 -3.49 -12.23 -6.25
CA ILE A 215 -3.21 -10.79 -6.21
C ILE A 215 -3.86 -10.14 -4.99
N PHE A 216 -3.12 -9.23 -4.35
CA PHE A 216 -3.61 -8.48 -3.19
C PHE A 216 -4.19 -7.15 -3.66
N MET A 217 -5.43 -7.16 -4.16
CA MET A 217 -6.09 -5.96 -4.70
C MET A 217 -6.07 -4.77 -3.74
N SER A 218 -6.20 -5.03 -2.45
CA SER A 218 -6.19 -4.02 -1.40
C SER A 218 -4.86 -3.28 -1.25
N HIS A 219 -3.77 -3.73 -1.89
CA HIS A 219 -2.52 -2.97 -1.96
C HIS A 219 -2.72 -1.59 -2.60
N THR A 220 -3.60 -1.45 -3.59
CA THR A 220 -3.77 -0.13 -4.18
C THR A 220 -4.27 0.93 -3.19
N LEU A 221 -4.92 0.50 -2.10
CA LEU A 221 -5.38 1.39 -1.04
C LEU A 221 -4.25 2.07 -0.26
N ASP A 222 -3.03 1.53 -0.25
CA ASP A 222 -1.88 2.19 0.40
C ASP A 222 -0.80 2.65 -0.57
N ASP A 223 -1.03 2.56 -1.89
CA ASP A 223 0.00 2.91 -2.86
C ASP A 223 0.39 4.39 -2.76
N GLU A 224 -0.52 5.29 -2.39
CA GLU A 224 -0.18 6.72 -2.16
C GLU A 224 0.86 6.84 -1.04
N VAL A 225 0.64 6.12 0.07
CA VAL A 225 1.57 6.08 1.20
C VAL A 225 2.89 5.45 0.80
N VAL A 226 2.86 4.35 0.04
CA VAL A 226 4.05 3.67 -0.47
C VAL A 226 4.90 4.60 -1.33
N ILE A 227 4.30 5.29 -2.31
CA ILE A 227 5.00 6.21 -3.21
C ILE A 227 5.66 7.34 -2.41
N ARG A 228 4.94 7.93 -1.45
CA ARG A 228 5.48 9.02 -0.63
C ARG A 228 6.61 8.56 0.29
N ILE A 229 6.50 7.35 0.86
CA ILE A 229 7.59 6.74 1.64
C ILE A 229 8.79 6.44 0.76
N ALA A 230 8.58 5.87 -0.43
CA ALA A 230 9.65 5.55 -1.37
C ALA A 230 10.42 6.82 -1.79
N ASN A 231 9.71 7.90 -2.11
CA ASN A 231 10.32 9.20 -2.39
C ASN A 231 11.12 9.73 -1.19
N ALA A 232 10.62 9.58 0.04
CA ALA A 232 11.35 9.98 1.23
C ALA A 232 12.62 9.14 1.45
N MET A 233 12.55 7.84 1.18
CA MET A 233 13.71 6.93 1.25
C MET A 233 14.78 7.30 0.21
N ASP A 234 14.38 7.55 -1.03
CA ASP A 234 15.28 7.95 -2.13
C ASP A 234 15.98 9.28 -1.81
N CYS A 235 15.26 10.23 -1.21
CA CYS A 235 15.81 11.50 -0.76
C CYS A 235 16.51 11.43 0.62
N GLN A 236 16.57 10.26 1.27
CA GLN A 236 17.10 10.06 2.62
C GLN A 236 16.47 10.98 3.70
N LYS A 237 15.18 11.29 3.53
CA LYS A 237 14.42 12.18 4.40
C LYS A 237 13.68 11.42 5.49
N SER A 238 13.58 12.06 6.66
CA SER A 238 12.68 11.59 7.71
C SER A 238 11.22 11.87 7.37
N VAL A 239 10.30 11.15 8.01
CA VAL A 239 8.85 11.33 7.84
C VAL A 239 8.14 11.42 9.17
N ARG A 240 7.06 12.20 9.20
CA ARG A 240 6.12 12.27 10.32
C ARG A 240 4.75 11.78 9.86
N PHE A 241 4.08 11.00 10.69
CA PHE A 241 2.73 10.51 10.38
C PHE A 241 1.93 10.16 11.63
N GLU A 242 0.62 10.05 11.47
CA GLU A 242 -0.28 9.49 12.46
C GLU A 242 -0.41 7.98 12.28
N ASN A 243 -0.18 7.23 13.34
CA ASN A 243 -0.37 5.78 13.39
C ASN A 243 -1.70 5.46 14.07
N CYS A 244 -2.70 5.09 13.26
CA CYS A 244 -4.07 4.85 13.71
C CYS A 244 -4.37 3.35 13.81
N SER A 245 -3.79 2.66 14.81
CA SER A 245 -4.07 1.24 15.01
C SER A 245 -5.50 1.02 15.52
N SER A 246 -6.24 0.15 14.83
CA SER A 246 -7.60 -0.25 15.28
C SER A 246 -7.59 -1.02 16.61
N ARG A 247 -6.45 -1.61 17.00
CA ARG A 247 -6.31 -2.40 18.23
C ARG A 247 -6.08 -1.56 19.48
N SER A 248 -5.40 -0.42 19.39
CA SER A 248 -4.96 0.31 20.58
C SER A 248 -5.85 1.50 20.96
N LYS A 249 -6.79 1.91 20.09
CA LYS A 249 -7.54 3.20 20.20
C LYS A 249 -6.64 4.44 20.41
N THR A 250 -5.32 4.28 20.33
CA THR A 250 -4.34 5.31 20.60
C THR A 250 -3.85 5.84 19.27
N HIS A 251 -4.09 7.12 19.04
CA HIS A 251 -3.48 7.87 17.95
C HIS A 251 -2.09 8.28 18.42
N SER A 252 -1.04 7.71 17.83
CA SER A 252 0.33 8.17 18.07
C SER A 252 0.85 8.90 16.85
N VAL A 253 1.53 10.03 17.10
CA VAL A 253 2.31 10.72 16.07
C VAL A 253 3.72 10.17 16.13
N GLU A 254 4.17 9.61 15.02
CA GLU A 254 5.47 8.99 14.88
C GLU A 254 6.36 9.89 14.02
N THR A 255 7.64 9.96 14.38
CA THR A 255 8.67 10.65 13.58
C THR A 255 9.82 9.69 13.40
N VAL A 256 10.00 9.25 12.16
CA VAL A 256 10.83 8.09 11.84
C VAL A 256 11.70 8.35 10.63
N LEU A 257 12.79 7.61 10.53
CA LEU A 257 13.59 7.48 9.33
C LEU A 257 13.10 6.22 8.58
N PRO A 258 12.43 6.36 7.42
CA PRO A 258 11.93 5.21 6.67
C PRO A 258 13.09 4.48 5.99
N LEU A 259 13.18 3.16 6.12
CA LEU A 259 14.36 2.41 5.66
C LEU A 259 14.02 1.28 4.68
N LYS A 260 12.89 0.59 4.87
CA LYS A 260 12.49 -0.52 3.98
C LYS A 260 10.99 -0.72 4.01
N ILE A 261 10.41 -1.12 2.88
CA ILE A 261 9.01 -1.59 2.82
C ILE A 261 9.04 -3.12 2.74
N ALA A 262 8.37 -3.77 3.67
CA ALA A 262 8.25 -5.23 3.72
C ALA A 262 6.81 -5.66 3.41
N THR A 263 6.67 -6.66 2.54
CA THR A 263 5.37 -7.25 2.20
C THR A 263 5.36 -8.69 2.67
N ASN A 264 4.35 -9.05 3.46
CA ASN A 264 4.14 -10.44 3.83
C ASN A 264 3.50 -11.20 2.64
N VAL A 265 4.19 -12.21 2.14
CA VAL A 265 3.78 -12.98 0.96
C VAL A 265 2.53 -13.84 1.16
N ARG A 266 2.18 -14.21 2.41
CA ARG A 266 1.01 -15.07 2.68
C ARG A 266 -0.29 -14.28 2.78
N HIS A 267 -0.27 -13.16 3.51
CA HIS A 267 -1.48 -12.39 3.79
C HIS A 267 -1.48 -10.99 3.18
N GLY A 268 -0.43 -10.64 2.42
CA GLY A 268 -0.35 -9.38 1.69
C GLY A 268 -0.34 -8.14 2.56
N ARG A 269 0.00 -8.22 3.85
CA ARG A 269 0.09 -6.99 4.66
C ARG A 269 1.45 -6.36 4.41
N ARG A 270 1.47 -5.03 4.30
CA ARG A 270 2.67 -4.24 4.05
C ARG A 270 3.05 -3.43 5.28
N PHE A 271 4.34 -3.32 5.50
CA PHE A 271 4.92 -2.66 6.65
C PHE A 271 6.05 -1.73 6.23
N LEU A 272 6.12 -0.56 6.85
CA LEU A 272 7.29 0.28 6.87
C LEU A 272 8.21 -0.19 8.01
N LEU A 273 9.42 -0.61 7.66
CA LEU A 273 10.52 -0.81 8.61
C LEU A 273 11.28 0.50 8.71
N ALA A 274 11.34 1.07 9.91
CA ALA A 274 11.86 2.41 10.12
C ALA A 274 12.58 2.54 11.46
N TYR A 275 13.52 3.48 11.54
CA TYR A 275 14.14 3.88 12.80
C TYR A 275 13.31 4.99 13.43
N ASN A 276 12.74 4.75 14.61
CA ASN A 276 11.99 5.76 15.32
C ASN A 276 12.95 6.73 16.03
N LEU A 277 12.84 8.02 15.70
CA LEU A 277 13.78 9.05 16.17
C LEU A 277 13.60 9.37 17.66
N ARG A 278 12.37 9.24 18.19
CA ARG A 278 12.05 9.47 19.60
C ARG A 278 12.45 8.29 20.49
N MET A 279 12.03 7.09 20.13
CA MET A 279 12.31 5.85 20.87
C MET A 279 13.73 5.30 20.63
N ARG A 280 14.44 5.86 19.64
CA ARG A 280 15.81 5.49 19.26
C ARG A 280 15.98 3.99 18.95
N ARG A 281 15.00 3.39 18.28
CA ARG A 281 15.02 1.96 17.92
C ARG A 281 14.31 1.69 16.60
N LEU A 282 14.68 0.58 15.96
CA LEU A 282 14.02 0.08 14.76
C LEU A 282 12.65 -0.51 15.13
N LEU A 283 11.63 -0.14 14.37
CA LEU A 283 10.24 -0.56 14.54
C LEU A 283 9.59 -0.82 13.18
N SER A 284 8.55 -1.65 13.19
CA SER A 284 7.70 -1.91 12.04
C SER A 284 6.35 -1.22 12.19
N TYR A 285 5.91 -0.50 11.16
CA TYR A 285 4.62 0.18 11.10
C TYR A 285 3.79 -0.39 9.99
N ARG A 286 2.55 -0.75 10.27
CA ARG A 286 1.61 -1.22 9.25
C ARG A 286 1.22 -0.07 8.32
N LEU A 287 1.39 -0.25 7.01
CA LEU A 287 1.10 0.82 6.05
C LEU A 287 -0.37 1.23 6.09
N ASP A 288 -1.29 0.29 6.31
CA ASP A 288 -2.72 0.54 6.43
C ASP A 288 -3.12 1.41 7.63
N TYR A 289 -2.22 1.63 8.59
CA TYR A 289 -2.45 2.49 9.77
C TYR A 289 -1.82 3.88 9.63
N ILE A 290 -0.98 4.11 8.63
CA ILE A 290 -0.31 5.39 8.40
C ILE A 290 -1.29 6.37 7.74
N LYS A 291 -1.47 7.54 8.36
CA LYS A 291 -2.27 8.67 7.87
C LYS A 291 -1.50 9.97 8.03
N ASN A 292 -1.92 11.00 7.29
CA ASN A 292 -1.33 12.35 7.38
C ASN A 292 0.21 12.33 7.30
N LEU A 293 0.74 11.56 6.36
CA LEU A 293 2.19 11.46 6.18
C LEU A 293 2.74 12.82 5.72
N GLU A 294 3.89 13.20 6.24
CA GLU A 294 4.62 14.42 5.94
C GLU A 294 6.10 14.08 5.76
N ILE A 295 6.70 14.59 4.69
CA ILE A 295 8.13 14.43 4.43
C ILE A 295 8.84 15.60 5.11
N LEU A 296 9.86 15.29 5.91
CA LEU A 296 10.64 16.27 6.67
C LEU A 296 12.01 16.48 6.00
N GLU A 297 13.01 16.80 6.81
CA GLU A 297 14.38 17.07 6.38
C GLU A 297 15.17 15.79 6.11
N VAL A 298 16.25 15.95 5.33
CA VAL A 298 17.29 14.94 5.10
C VAL A 298 17.93 14.55 6.43
N SER A 299 18.28 13.28 6.60
CA SER A 299 18.88 12.77 7.83
C SER A 299 20.24 12.14 7.58
N ASP A 300 21.26 12.68 8.23
CA ASP A 300 22.65 12.17 8.16
C ASP A 300 22.81 10.76 8.76
N MET A 301 21.80 10.26 9.46
CA MET A 301 21.82 8.91 10.06
C MET A 301 21.29 7.82 9.11
N TYR A 302 20.83 8.16 7.90
CA TYR A 302 20.16 7.23 6.99
C TYR A 302 21.00 5.99 6.71
N GLU A 303 22.22 6.17 6.21
CA GLU A 303 23.10 5.06 5.85
C GLU A 303 23.43 4.16 7.05
N ALA A 304 23.77 4.77 8.19
CA ALA A 304 24.07 4.03 9.41
C ALA A 304 22.89 3.18 9.89
N LYS A 305 21.66 3.71 9.80
CA LYS A 305 20.45 2.99 10.22
C LYS A 305 19.95 1.98 9.20
N SER A 306 20.18 2.23 7.91
CA SER A 306 19.95 1.26 6.84
C SER A 306 20.86 0.03 7.04
N ALA A 307 22.16 0.25 7.25
CA ALA A 307 23.11 -0.82 7.55
C ALA A 307 22.74 -1.57 8.86
N GLU A 308 22.32 -0.84 9.90
CA GLU A 308 21.83 -1.47 11.14
C GLU A 308 20.64 -2.40 10.88
N LEU A 309 19.67 -1.97 10.05
CA LEU A 309 18.50 -2.77 9.70
C LEU A 309 18.87 -4.06 8.98
N GLU A 310 19.75 -4.01 7.99
CA GLU A 310 20.18 -5.20 7.24
C GLU A 310 20.82 -6.26 8.16
N THR A 311 21.56 -5.85 9.20
CA THR A 311 22.11 -6.79 10.19
C THR A 311 21.07 -7.45 11.08
N ARG A 312 19.83 -6.93 11.11
CA ARG A 312 18.72 -7.45 11.92
C ARG A 312 17.76 -8.32 11.13
N LEU A 313 17.60 -8.09 9.83
CA LEU A 313 16.66 -8.85 9.00
C LEU A 313 16.82 -10.38 9.08
N PRO A 314 18.04 -10.96 9.20
CA PRO A 314 18.18 -12.41 9.34
C PRO A 314 17.47 -13.02 10.56
N PHE A 315 17.29 -12.23 11.62
CA PHE A 315 16.67 -12.66 12.87
C PHE A 315 15.15 -12.34 12.93
N SER A 316 14.62 -11.70 11.89
CA SER A 316 13.21 -11.36 11.78
C SER A 316 12.44 -12.50 11.11
N TRP A 317 11.49 -13.10 11.83
CA TRP A 317 10.64 -14.12 11.23
C TRP A 317 9.50 -13.52 10.40
N GLY A 318 8.92 -12.40 10.83
CA GLY A 318 7.93 -11.64 10.10
C GLY A 318 8.44 -10.23 9.83
N VAL A 319 8.14 -9.34 10.76
CA VAL A 319 8.50 -7.92 10.73
C VAL A 319 9.03 -7.42 12.07
N ALA A 320 9.16 -8.28 13.08
CA ALA A 320 9.78 -7.92 14.35
C ALA A 320 11.26 -7.57 14.14
N LEU A 321 11.67 -6.41 14.64
CA LEU A 321 13.05 -5.91 14.54
C LEU A 321 13.79 -5.92 15.89
N GLY A 322 13.08 -6.30 16.97
CA GLY A 322 13.57 -6.60 18.32
C GLY A 322 14.69 -5.72 18.88
N LYS A 323 15.41 -6.26 19.86
CA LYS A 323 16.76 -5.82 20.26
C LYS A 323 17.67 -7.03 20.19
N LYS A 324 18.93 -6.87 19.76
CA LYS A 324 19.89 -8.00 19.68
C LYS A 324 20.08 -8.73 21.02
N THR A 325 19.91 -8.04 22.14
CA THR A 325 20.01 -8.62 23.49
C THR A 325 18.79 -9.45 23.92
N GLN A 326 17.73 -9.49 23.11
CA GLN A 326 16.45 -10.16 23.42
C GLN A 326 16.12 -11.24 22.39
N MET A 327 17.15 -11.90 21.86
CA MET A 327 16.96 -13.01 20.92
C MET A 327 16.28 -14.18 21.64
N GLU A 328 15.26 -14.71 21.00
CA GLU A 328 14.52 -15.87 21.46
C GLU A 328 14.96 -17.11 20.69
N LYS A 329 15.30 -18.17 21.43
CA LYS A 329 15.71 -19.46 20.85
C LYS A 329 14.52 -20.39 20.81
N VAL A 330 14.38 -21.13 19.71
CA VAL A 330 13.37 -22.18 19.56
C VAL A 330 14.02 -23.45 19.01
N GLU A 331 13.63 -24.58 19.59
CA GLU A 331 13.93 -25.92 19.12
C GLU A 331 12.61 -26.68 18.92
N VAL A 332 12.45 -27.30 17.76
CA VAL A 332 11.30 -28.13 17.42
C VAL A 332 11.81 -29.49 16.99
N ILE A 333 11.35 -30.54 17.66
CA ILE A 333 11.63 -31.92 17.26
C ILE A 333 10.45 -32.42 16.44
N LEU A 334 10.72 -32.88 15.23
CA LEU A 334 9.73 -33.30 14.25
C LEU A 334 9.95 -34.77 13.86
N HIS A 335 8.86 -35.53 13.79
CA HIS A 335 8.81 -36.82 13.13
C HIS A 335 8.37 -36.62 11.66
N ILE A 336 9.22 -37.00 10.71
CA ILE A 336 8.96 -36.89 9.27
C ILE A 336 9.41 -38.18 8.61
N ASP A 337 8.45 -38.94 8.06
CA ASP A 337 8.75 -40.13 7.26
C ASP A 337 9.45 -39.71 5.96
N GLU A 338 10.73 -40.04 5.82
CA GLU A 338 11.55 -39.59 4.69
C GLU A 338 11.08 -40.18 3.34
N ILE A 339 10.43 -41.34 3.37
CA ILE A 339 9.98 -42.06 2.19
C ILE A 339 8.62 -41.49 1.73
N ARG A 340 7.67 -41.35 2.65
CA ARG A 340 6.31 -40.90 2.33
C ARG A 340 6.15 -39.38 2.35
N GLU A 341 6.95 -38.69 3.18
CA GLU A 341 6.81 -37.28 3.50
C GLU A 341 8.06 -36.45 3.13
N GLY A 342 8.88 -36.90 2.18
CA GLY A 342 10.05 -36.15 1.72
C GLY A 342 9.74 -34.69 1.32
N TYR A 343 8.53 -34.41 0.85
CA TYR A 343 8.06 -33.05 0.55
C TYR A 343 7.95 -32.15 1.80
N VAL A 344 7.68 -32.72 2.98
CA VAL A 344 7.63 -31.99 4.26
C VAL A 344 9.03 -31.55 4.66
N LEU A 345 10.04 -32.42 4.50
CA LEU A 345 11.43 -32.07 4.77
C LEU A 345 11.94 -30.98 3.80
N ALA A 346 11.61 -31.09 2.50
CA ALA A 346 11.92 -30.05 1.52
C ALA A 346 11.26 -28.71 1.88
N ARG A 347 10.00 -28.76 2.35
CA ARG A 347 9.26 -27.59 2.80
C ARG A 347 9.87 -26.97 4.07
N LEU A 348 10.28 -27.79 5.03
CA LEU A 348 10.95 -27.34 6.26
C LEU A 348 12.23 -26.57 5.92
N LYS A 349 13.05 -27.10 4.99
CA LYS A 349 14.26 -26.41 4.48
C LYS A 349 13.95 -25.10 3.77
N ARG A 350 12.93 -25.08 2.90
CA ARG A 350 12.57 -23.90 2.11
C ARG A 350 11.94 -22.79 2.94
N GLU A 351 11.05 -23.13 3.88
CA GLU A 351 10.27 -22.17 4.66
C GLU A 351 10.88 -21.85 6.03
N GLY A 352 11.83 -22.66 6.51
CA GLY A 352 12.51 -22.53 7.81
C GLY A 352 13.44 -21.31 7.94
N LYS A 353 13.56 -20.49 6.89
CA LYS A 353 14.42 -19.30 6.84
C LYS A 353 15.85 -19.63 7.27
N ASN A 354 16.43 -18.87 8.21
CA ASN A 354 17.79 -19.04 8.71
C ASN A 354 17.92 -20.11 9.80
N GLY A 355 16.90 -20.95 9.99
CA GLY A 355 16.95 -22.05 10.95
C GLY A 355 17.83 -23.20 10.45
N THR A 356 18.41 -23.93 11.39
CA THR A 356 19.21 -25.13 11.13
C THR A 356 18.34 -26.38 11.29
N ILE A 357 18.58 -27.37 10.44
CA ILE A 357 17.86 -28.66 10.46
C ILE A 357 18.90 -29.76 10.56
N GLU A 358 18.77 -30.60 11.58
CA GLU A 358 19.66 -31.71 11.86
C GLU A 358 18.85 -33.01 11.99
N LYS A 359 19.30 -34.09 11.38
CA LYS A 359 18.72 -35.42 11.59
C LYS A 359 19.31 -36.01 12.87
N ILE A 360 18.46 -36.27 13.86
CA ILE A 360 18.89 -36.74 15.19
C ILE A 360 18.48 -38.20 15.46
N GLY A 361 17.77 -38.83 14.52
CA GLY A 361 17.38 -40.23 14.57
C GLY A 361 16.58 -40.64 13.33
N ASP A 362 16.09 -41.88 13.33
CA ASP A 362 15.23 -42.38 12.25
C ASP A 362 13.95 -41.56 12.16
N HIS A 363 13.71 -41.00 10.96
CA HIS A 363 12.58 -40.11 10.69
C HIS A 363 12.44 -38.94 11.68
N THR A 364 13.51 -38.57 12.38
CA THR A 364 13.46 -37.59 13.47
C THR A 364 14.43 -36.45 13.22
N PHE A 365 13.91 -35.23 13.18
CA PHE A 365 14.64 -34.02 12.81
C PHE A 365 14.51 -32.95 13.90
N ALA A 366 15.63 -32.34 14.27
CA ALA A 366 15.67 -31.15 15.10
C ALA A 366 15.77 -29.91 14.22
N TYR A 367 14.78 -29.02 14.33
CA TYR A 367 14.85 -27.68 13.77
C TYR A 367 15.17 -26.68 14.88
N ARG A 368 16.20 -25.84 14.68
CA ARG A 368 16.63 -24.82 15.64
C ARG A 368 16.74 -23.46 14.99
N ASN A 369 16.25 -22.42 15.65
CA ASN A 369 16.38 -21.05 15.16
C ASN A 369 16.49 -20.04 16.31
N GLU A 370 17.07 -18.88 16.01
CA GLU A 370 17.13 -17.73 16.89
C GLU A 370 16.45 -16.54 16.20
N VAL A 371 15.39 -16.01 16.82
CA VAL A 371 14.57 -14.94 16.23
C VAL A 371 14.28 -13.84 17.25
N PHE A 372 13.81 -12.68 16.80
CA PHE A 372 13.40 -11.61 17.72
C PHE A 372 12.05 -11.85 18.43
N ASP A 373 11.16 -12.63 17.84
CA ASP A 373 9.83 -12.91 18.38
C ASP A 373 9.31 -14.26 17.87
N ILE A 374 9.25 -15.26 18.75
CA ILE A 374 8.74 -16.61 18.43
C ILE A 374 7.26 -16.55 18.04
N MET A 375 6.48 -15.57 18.50
CA MET A 375 5.05 -15.47 18.14
C MET A 375 4.84 -15.30 16.63
N GLU A 376 5.77 -14.65 15.93
CA GLU A 376 5.69 -14.53 14.47
C GLU A 376 5.82 -15.91 13.79
N MET A 377 6.49 -16.87 14.42
CA MET A 377 6.70 -18.24 13.93
C MET A 377 5.50 -19.16 14.13
N VAL A 378 4.67 -18.89 15.14
CA VAL A 378 3.56 -19.77 15.56
C VAL A 378 2.66 -20.19 14.39
N PRO A 379 2.20 -19.31 13.48
CA PRO A 379 1.39 -19.73 12.34
C PRO A 379 2.09 -20.71 11.40
N TRP A 380 3.42 -20.64 11.28
CA TRP A 380 4.20 -21.60 10.50
C TRP A 380 4.37 -22.92 11.26
N LEU A 381 4.66 -22.87 12.56
CA LEU A 381 4.74 -24.06 13.43
C LEU A 381 3.45 -24.87 13.40
N ARG A 382 2.28 -24.21 13.43
CA ARG A 382 0.97 -24.87 13.34
C ARG A 382 0.82 -25.74 12.10
N THR A 383 1.53 -25.45 11.02
CA THR A 383 1.47 -26.25 9.78
C THR A 383 2.18 -27.60 9.88
N PHE A 384 2.89 -27.86 10.98
CA PHE A 384 3.54 -29.13 11.30
C PHE A 384 2.85 -29.89 12.44
N ILE A 385 1.70 -29.43 12.94
CA ILE A 385 0.90 -30.16 13.92
C ILE A 385 0.62 -31.59 13.41
N GLY A 386 0.70 -32.57 14.30
CA GLY A 386 0.68 -34.00 13.98
C GLY A 386 2.05 -34.61 13.68
N ARG A 387 3.08 -33.78 13.45
CA ARG A 387 4.49 -34.20 13.28
C ARG A 387 5.41 -33.70 14.39
N ILE A 388 4.94 -32.76 15.19
CA ILE A 388 5.71 -32.20 16.30
C ILE A 388 5.76 -33.23 17.45
N ILE A 389 6.96 -33.68 17.79
CA ILE A 389 7.24 -34.49 18.98
C ILE A 389 7.37 -33.57 20.20
N SER A 390 8.13 -32.48 20.08
CA SER A 390 8.26 -31.50 21.16
C SER A 390 8.65 -30.12 20.64
N VAL A 391 8.29 -29.10 21.41
CA VAL A 391 8.71 -27.71 21.19
C VAL A 391 9.33 -27.18 22.47
N LYS A 392 10.52 -26.59 22.36
CA LYS A 392 11.21 -25.91 23.45
C LYS A 392 11.59 -24.51 22.98
N GLY A 393 11.63 -23.55 23.90
CA GLY A 393 12.10 -22.22 23.57
C GLY A 393 12.37 -21.36 24.78
N SER A 394 13.06 -20.24 24.58
CA SER A 394 13.39 -19.31 25.66
C SER A 394 12.17 -18.50 26.13
N ASN A 395 11.17 -18.26 25.27
CA ASN A 395 9.93 -17.57 25.63
C ASN A 395 8.85 -18.57 26.09
N GLN A 396 8.92 -18.96 27.35
CA GLN A 396 8.04 -19.97 27.94
C GLN A 396 6.53 -19.67 27.81
N PRO A 397 6.03 -18.44 28.03
CA PRO A 397 4.61 -18.13 27.82
C PRO A 397 4.10 -18.42 26.40
N VAL A 398 4.91 -18.17 25.38
CA VAL A 398 4.55 -18.43 23.97
C VAL A 398 4.50 -19.92 23.69
N ILE A 399 5.49 -20.67 24.18
CA ILE A 399 5.56 -22.12 24.01
C ILE A 399 4.40 -22.80 24.74
N GLN A 400 4.13 -22.43 25.99
CA GLN A 400 3.02 -23.01 26.76
C GLN A 400 1.69 -22.76 26.06
N ARG A 401 1.45 -21.52 25.61
CA ARG A 401 0.23 -21.20 24.87
C ARG A 401 0.07 -22.03 23.60
N PHE A 402 1.16 -22.28 22.87
CA PHE A 402 1.14 -23.11 21.67
C PHE A 402 0.74 -24.56 21.99
N ILE A 403 1.28 -25.12 23.08
CA ILE A 403 0.94 -26.47 23.56
C ILE A 403 -0.52 -26.52 24.02
N ASP A 404 -0.94 -25.57 24.86
CA ASP A 404 -2.33 -25.49 25.34
C ASP A 404 -3.35 -25.39 24.18
N ASP A 405 -3.02 -24.67 23.11
CA ASP A 405 -3.86 -24.57 21.91
C ASP A 405 -4.00 -25.94 21.20
N ILE A 406 -2.95 -26.77 21.19
CA ILE A 406 -2.97 -28.13 20.61
C ILE A 406 -3.79 -29.07 21.50
N ASP A 407 -3.58 -29.04 22.82
CA ASP A 407 -4.31 -29.90 23.76
C ASP A 407 -5.81 -29.60 23.73
N ARG A 408 -6.19 -28.31 23.69
CA ARG A 408 -7.59 -27.92 23.51
C ARG A 408 -8.15 -28.40 22.18
N MET A 409 -7.38 -28.29 21.10
CA MET A 409 -7.81 -28.80 19.80
C MET A 409 -8.05 -30.33 19.87
N ALA A 410 -7.16 -31.10 20.48
CA ALA A 410 -7.33 -32.55 20.65
C ALA A 410 -8.60 -32.89 21.43
N SER A 411 -8.85 -32.19 22.54
CA SER A 411 -10.04 -32.41 23.38
C SER A 411 -11.38 -32.20 22.66
N LEU A 412 -11.42 -31.44 21.56
CA LEU A 412 -12.63 -31.27 20.74
C LEU A 412 -12.97 -32.50 19.90
N TYR A 413 -12.02 -33.40 19.69
CA TYR A 413 -12.17 -34.64 18.89
C TYR A 413 -12.23 -35.91 19.75
N ASP A 414 -11.92 -35.82 21.04
CA ASP A 414 -12.02 -36.92 22.02
C ASP A 414 -13.46 -37.08 22.59
N ALA A 415 -14.47 -36.50 21.94
CA ALA A 415 -15.88 -36.54 22.32
C ALA A 415 -16.72 -37.52 21.51
#